data_AF-A0A7R9JLM5-F1
#
_entry.id   AF-A0A7R9JLM5-F1
#
_cell.length_a   1.000
_cell.length_b   1.000
_cell.length_c   1.000
_cell.angle_alpha   90.00
_cell.angle_beta   90.00
_cell.angle_gamma   90.00
#
_symmetry.space_group_name_H-M   'P 1'
#
loop_
_entity.id
_entity.type
_entity.pdbx_description
1 polymer ?
#
loop_
_entity_poly.entity_id
_entity_poly.type
_entity_poly.pdbx_seq_one_letter_code
_entity_poly.pdbx_strand_id
1 'polypeptide(L)'
;ISGCYALTEVAHGTNAKKMQTTATFDVETQQFILHSAGFEAAKCWAGSLGKAATHGTVFAQLVTPDGVCHGLHAFIVPLRDPNTLLVHPGIIIGDMGEKLGLNAVDNGSVFHTWFTPLSHISFSRKAPPHISWHHHHYIYGLKQHRQLNYNEPFGSKYGR
;
A
#
# COMPACT_ATOMS: atom_id res chain seq x y z
N ILE A 1 -0.27 -12.10 -14.33
CA ILE A 1 0.02 -11.16 -13.22
C ILE A 1 0.23 -11.97 -11.96
N SER A 2 1.30 -11.72 -11.22
CA SER A 2 1.63 -12.34 -9.93
C SER A 2 1.76 -11.25 -8.86
N GLY A 3 1.28 -11.54 -7.66
CA GLY A 3 1.18 -10.56 -6.58
C GLY A 3 2.06 -10.89 -5.38
N CYS A 4 2.51 -9.88 -4.65
CA CYS A 4 3.01 -10.00 -3.28
C CYS A 4 2.29 -9.05 -2.32
N TYR A 5 2.35 -9.34 -1.03
CA TYR A 5 1.82 -8.49 0.04
C TYR A 5 2.98 -7.90 0.84
N ALA A 6 3.22 -6.60 0.70
CA ALA A 6 4.38 -5.89 1.23
C ALA A 6 3.96 -4.89 2.32
N LEU A 7 3.79 -5.41 3.54
CA LEU A 7 3.49 -4.63 4.74
C LEU A 7 4.75 -4.38 5.58
N THR A 8 5.36 -5.48 6.05
CA THR A 8 6.50 -5.50 6.96
C THR A 8 7.68 -4.71 6.42
N GLU A 9 8.28 -3.89 7.28
CA GLU A 9 9.55 -3.20 7.05
C GLU A 9 10.64 -3.79 7.93
N VAL A 10 11.90 -3.53 7.57
CA VAL A 10 13.05 -3.99 8.36
C VAL A 10 12.95 -3.56 9.82
N ALA A 11 12.57 -2.30 10.08
CA ALA A 11 12.43 -1.79 11.44
C ALA A 11 11.05 -2.05 12.09
N HIS A 12 10.02 -2.36 11.31
CA HIS A 12 8.64 -2.46 11.81
C HIS A 12 7.92 -3.70 11.28
N GLY A 13 7.59 -4.62 12.18
CA GLY A 13 6.67 -5.73 11.92
C GLY A 13 5.41 -5.62 12.77
N THR A 14 5.55 -5.75 14.09
CA THR A 14 4.43 -5.70 15.04
C THR A 14 3.74 -4.33 15.07
N ASN A 15 4.51 -3.24 15.04
CA ASN A 15 3.94 -1.89 15.11
C ASN A 15 3.72 -1.30 13.71
N ALA A 16 2.70 -1.81 13.02
CA ALA A 16 2.35 -1.36 11.67
C ALA A 16 2.04 0.15 11.55
N LYS A 17 1.68 0.83 12.65
CA LYS A 17 1.45 2.28 12.63
C LYS A 17 2.73 3.09 12.38
N LYS A 18 3.89 2.53 12.69
CA LYS A 18 5.20 3.18 12.57
C LYS A 18 5.95 2.87 11.28
N MET A 19 5.32 2.16 10.33
CA MET A 19 5.87 1.98 8.99
C MET A 19 6.27 3.34 8.40
N GLN A 20 7.42 3.39 7.74
CA GLN A 20 8.11 4.60 7.34
C GLN A 20 8.02 4.86 5.84
N THR A 21 7.67 3.86 5.02
CA THR A 21 7.41 4.07 3.59
C THR A 21 6.27 5.08 3.43
N THR A 22 6.46 6.12 2.62
CA THR A 22 5.44 7.13 2.32
C THR A 22 4.87 6.96 0.93
N ALA A 23 3.63 7.40 0.74
CA ALA A 23 2.99 7.59 -0.56
C ALA A 23 2.45 9.02 -0.61
N THR A 24 3.21 9.92 -1.24
CA THR A 24 2.88 11.34 -1.34
C THR A 24 2.12 11.60 -2.63
N PHE A 25 0.96 12.24 -2.55
CA PHE A 25 0.21 12.61 -3.76
C PHE A 25 0.82 13.84 -4.43
N ASP A 26 1.23 13.70 -5.67
CA ASP A 26 1.68 14.80 -6.53
C ASP A 26 0.53 15.32 -7.38
N VAL A 27 0.25 16.62 -7.23
CA VAL A 27 -0.87 17.29 -7.90
C VAL A 27 -0.61 17.49 -9.38
N GLU A 28 0.64 17.71 -9.77
CA GLU A 28 0.98 17.99 -11.17
C GLU A 28 0.77 16.76 -12.05
N THR A 29 1.27 15.61 -11.60
CA THR A 29 1.14 14.35 -12.34
C THR A 29 -0.15 13.59 -12.01
N GLN A 30 -0.86 13.96 -10.94
CA GLN A 30 -1.99 13.18 -10.38
C GLN A 30 -1.57 11.76 -9.98
N GLN A 31 -0.36 11.59 -9.46
CA GLN A 31 0.21 10.29 -9.12
C GLN A 31 0.65 10.23 -7.66
N PHE A 32 0.72 9.01 -7.11
CA PHE A 32 1.38 8.78 -5.84
C PHE A 32 2.87 8.50 -6.04
N ILE A 33 3.69 9.14 -5.23
CA ILE A 33 5.14 8.92 -5.19
C ILE A 33 5.45 8.09 -3.96
N LEU A 34 5.90 6.84 -4.18
CA LEU A 34 6.34 5.96 -3.12
C LEU A 34 7.82 6.17 -2.83
N HIS A 35 8.14 6.31 -1.54
CA HIS A 35 9.49 6.59 -1.06
C HIS A 35 9.78 5.81 0.24
N SER A 36 10.96 5.18 0.28
CA SER A 36 11.54 4.58 1.48
C SER A 36 12.71 5.48 1.93
N ALA A 37 12.56 6.16 3.07
CA ALA A 37 13.54 7.16 3.54
C ALA A 37 14.93 6.58 3.88
N GLY A 38 15.03 5.27 4.08
CA GLY A 38 16.29 4.58 4.36
C GLY A 38 16.08 3.07 4.47
N PHE A 39 17.17 2.32 4.71
CA PHE A 39 17.16 0.85 4.76
C PHE A 39 16.10 0.29 5.74
N GLU A 40 15.90 0.95 6.88
CA GLU A 40 14.89 0.57 7.87
C GLU A 40 13.46 0.54 7.32
N ALA A 41 13.16 1.39 6.33
CA ALA A 41 11.87 1.50 5.66
C ALA A 41 11.74 0.53 4.48
N ALA A 42 12.78 -0.25 4.14
CA ALA A 42 12.68 -1.26 3.10
C ALA A 42 11.64 -2.30 3.53
N LYS A 43 10.71 -2.64 2.62
CA LYS A 43 9.82 -3.76 2.85
C LYS A 43 10.62 -5.04 2.88
N CYS A 44 10.26 -5.99 3.73
CA CYS A 44 10.96 -7.25 3.86
C CYS A 44 9.99 -8.42 4.10
N TRP A 45 10.49 -9.64 3.89
CA TRP A 45 9.78 -10.89 4.10
C TRP A 45 8.52 -11.12 3.24
N ALA A 46 8.21 -10.25 2.28
CA ALA A 46 7.07 -10.45 1.41
C ALA A 46 7.30 -11.67 0.51
N GLY A 47 6.45 -12.70 0.63
CA GLY A 47 6.51 -13.87 -0.23
C GLY A 47 6.30 -13.50 -1.70
N SER A 48 6.99 -14.20 -2.59
CA SER A 48 7.00 -13.94 -4.04
C SER A 48 7.66 -12.64 -4.49
N LEU A 49 8.07 -11.76 -3.57
CA LEU A 49 8.68 -10.49 -3.94
C LEU A 49 10.08 -10.67 -4.56
N GLY A 50 10.85 -11.64 -4.07
CA GLY A 50 12.26 -11.79 -4.43
C GLY A 50 12.47 -11.94 -5.93
N LYS A 51 11.62 -12.74 -6.59
CA LYS A 51 11.80 -13.09 -8.01
C LYS A 51 10.50 -13.10 -8.81
N ALA A 52 9.38 -13.51 -8.22
CA ALA A 52 8.20 -13.90 -8.99
C ALA A 52 7.15 -12.80 -9.20
N ALA A 53 6.96 -11.89 -8.23
CA ALA A 53 5.85 -10.94 -8.22
C ALA A 53 6.06 -9.80 -9.23
N THR A 54 5.06 -9.59 -10.09
CA THR A 54 5.03 -8.44 -11.00
C THR A 54 4.37 -7.23 -10.37
N HIS A 55 3.46 -7.44 -9.42
CA HIS A 55 2.78 -6.39 -8.67
C HIS A 55 2.86 -6.64 -7.17
N GLY A 56 2.84 -5.58 -6.38
CA GLY A 56 2.79 -5.63 -4.92
C GLY A 56 1.63 -4.82 -4.37
N THR A 57 0.94 -5.36 -3.36
CA THR A 57 0.17 -4.51 -2.44
C THR A 57 1.15 -3.93 -1.42
N VAL A 58 1.56 -2.69 -1.62
CA VAL A 58 2.55 -1.99 -0.77
C VAL A 58 1.81 -1.10 0.22
N PHE A 59 2.13 -1.25 1.50
CA PHE A 59 1.57 -0.38 2.55
C PHE A 59 2.50 0.81 2.80
N ALA A 60 1.93 2.01 2.73
CA ALA A 60 2.67 3.26 2.91
C ALA A 60 1.82 4.30 3.65
N GLN A 61 2.49 5.22 4.33
CA GLN A 61 1.88 6.37 4.97
C GLN A 61 1.41 7.35 3.89
N LEU A 62 0.10 7.53 3.78
CA LEU A 62 -0.51 8.44 2.80
C LEU A 62 -0.24 9.89 3.21
N VAL A 63 0.45 10.65 2.36
CA VAL A 63 0.68 12.09 2.54
C VAL A 63 -0.07 12.84 1.44
N THR A 64 -0.95 13.75 1.85
CA THR A 64 -1.75 14.57 0.92
C THR A 64 -1.03 15.89 0.57
N PRO A 65 -1.48 16.64 -0.46
CA PRO A 65 -0.77 17.84 -0.95
C PRO A 65 -0.54 18.95 0.10
N ASP A 66 -1.37 19.00 1.13
CA ASP A 66 -1.23 19.86 2.30
C ASP A 66 -0.15 19.38 3.30
N GLY A 67 0.58 18.31 2.97
CA GLY A 67 1.64 17.73 3.80
C GLY A 67 1.13 16.86 4.95
N VAL A 68 -0.19 16.66 5.07
CA VAL A 68 -0.80 15.91 6.17
C VAL A 68 -0.67 14.40 5.92
N CYS A 69 -0.19 13.68 6.93
CA CYS A 69 -0.15 12.22 6.92
C CYS A 69 -1.48 11.64 7.44
N HIS A 70 -2.15 10.84 6.61
CA HIS A 70 -3.44 10.18 6.91
C HIS A 70 -3.28 8.74 7.40
N GLY A 71 -2.06 8.33 7.70
CA GLY A 71 -1.75 6.99 8.18
C GLY A 71 -1.60 5.97 7.06
N LEU A 72 -1.53 4.70 7.48
CA LEU A 72 -1.17 3.59 6.60
C LEU A 72 -2.29 3.23 5.62
N HIS A 73 -1.94 3.19 4.34
CA HIS A 73 -2.82 2.86 3.23
C HIS A 73 -2.18 1.81 2.32
N ALA A 74 -3.00 1.01 1.64
CA ALA A 74 -2.54 -0.01 0.71
C ALA A 74 -2.58 0.52 -0.72
N PHE A 75 -1.49 0.32 -1.46
CA PHE A 75 -1.32 0.74 -2.85
C PHE A 75 -1.00 -0.48 -3.71
N ILE A 76 -1.62 -0.59 -4.89
CA ILE A 76 -1.16 -1.55 -5.90
C ILE A 76 -0.03 -0.92 -6.69
N VAL A 77 1.13 -1.57 -6.69
CA VAL A 77 2.38 -1.06 -7.25
C VAL A 77 2.89 -2.06 -8.28
N PRO A 78 3.05 -1.69 -9.56
CA PRO A 78 3.78 -2.51 -10.52
C PRO A 78 5.25 -2.50 -10.13
N LEU A 79 5.79 -3.68 -9.85
CA LEU A 79 7.17 -3.88 -9.39
C LEU A 79 8.09 -4.30 -10.53
N ARG A 80 7.55 -5.10 -11.46
CA ARG A 80 8.26 -5.63 -12.63
C ARG A 80 7.39 -5.56 -13.86
N ASP A 81 8.04 -5.44 -15.02
CA ASP A 81 7.40 -5.68 -16.30
C ASP A 81 6.86 -7.12 -16.35
N PRO A 82 5.56 -7.35 -16.65
CA PRO A 82 4.98 -8.68 -16.58
C PRO A 82 5.48 -9.68 -17.63
N ASN A 83 6.11 -9.21 -18.70
CA ASN A 83 6.59 -10.06 -19.80
C ASN A 83 8.07 -10.42 -19.62
N THR A 84 8.86 -9.50 -19.07
CA THR A 84 10.32 -9.65 -18.95
C THR A 84 10.79 -9.91 -17.52
N LEU A 85 9.93 -9.67 -16.52
CA LEU A 85 10.24 -9.71 -15.07
C LEU A 85 11.35 -8.75 -14.64
N LEU A 86 11.74 -7.81 -15.50
CA LEU A 86 12.68 -6.74 -15.15
C LEU A 86 12.02 -5.77 -14.18
N VAL A 87 12.76 -5.38 -13.14
CA VAL A 87 12.31 -4.43 -12.14
C VAL A 87 12.16 -3.05 -12.76
N HIS A 88 11.08 -2.34 -12.43
CA HIS A 88 10.89 -0.97 -12.94
C HIS A 88 11.95 -0.01 -12.36
N PRO A 89 12.38 1.01 -13.14
CA PRO A 89 13.29 2.04 -12.65
C PRO A 89 12.79 2.69 -11.35
N GLY A 90 13.71 2.96 -10.41
CA GLY A 90 13.38 3.54 -9.10
C GLY A 90 12.96 2.52 -8.02
N ILE A 91 12.93 1.23 -8.37
CA ILE A 91 12.68 0.12 -7.44
C ILE A 91 13.93 -0.74 -7.33
N ILE A 92 14.30 -1.09 -6.10
CA ILE A 92 15.36 -2.07 -5.82
C ILE A 92 14.71 -3.26 -5.12
N ILE A 93 14.88 -4.46 -5.67
CA ILE A 93 14.35 -5.71 -5.11
C ILE A 93 15.49 -6.69 -4.87
N GLY A 94 15.48 -7.33 -3.70
CA GLY A 94 16.44 -8.37 -3.33
C GLY A 94 15.74 -9.62 -2.79
N ASP A 95 16.34 -10.79 -3.01
CA ASP A 95 15.97 -12.04 -2.34
C ASP A 95 16.51 -12.03 -0.90
N MET A 96 15.72 -12.50 0.07
CA MET A 96 16.12 -12.54 1.49
C MET A 96 17.06 -13.70 1.82
N GLY A 97 17.31 -14.62 0.88
CA GLY A 97 18.21 -15.73 1.01
C GLY A 97 17.60 -16.96 1.69
N GLU A 98 18.50 -17.81 2.16
CA GLU A 98 18.15 -19.04 2.88
C GLU A 98 17.44 -18.72 4.20
N LYS A 99 16.41 -19.51 4.48
CA LYS A 99 15.60 -19.46 5.68
C LYS A 99 15.71 -20.79 6.41
N LEU A 100 15.37 -20.79 7.70
CA LEU A 100 15.27 -22.02 8.50
C LEU A 100 14.28 -23.04 7.90
N GLY A 101 13.27 -22.57 7.17
CA GLY A 101 12.31 -23.38 6.45
C GLY A 101 11.57 -22.57 5.38
N LEU A 102 10.65 -23.22 4.65
CA LEU A 102 9.91 -22.60 3.54
C LEU A 102 10.82 -22.01 2.45
N ASN A 103 11.97 -22.65 2.18
CA ASN A 103 12.94 -22.17 1.19
C ASN A 103 12.42 -22.17 -0.26
N ALA A 104 11.32 -22.86 -0.53
CA ALA A 104 10.61 -22.77 -1.81
C ALA A 104 9.89 -21.42 -2.03
N VAL A 105 9.68 -20.63 -0.97
CA VAL A 105 9.10 -19.29 -1.05
C VAL A 105 10.22 -18.26 -1.20
N ASP A 106 10.18 -17.49 -2.28
CA ASP A 106 11.11 -16.39 -2.57
C ASP A 106 10.72 -15.11 -1.81
N ASN A 107 10.90 -15.13 -0.50
CA ASN A 107 10.74 -13.94 0.32
C ASN A 107 11.71 -12.86 -0.15
N GLY A 108 11.19 -11.68 -0.47
CA GLY A 108 11.99 -10.57 -0.95
C GLY A 108 11.97 -9.36 -0.02
N SER A 109 12.84 -8.42 -0.34
CA SER A 109 12.79 -7.04 0.12
C SER A 109 12.57 -6.10 -1.06
N VAL A 110 11.92 -4.96 -0.80
CA VAL A 110 11.80 -3.88 -1.79
C VAL A 110 12.08 -2.53 -1.14
N PHE A 111 12.89 -1.74 -1.82
CA PHE A 111 13.24 -0.38 -1.46
C PHE A 111 12.85 0.56 -2.61
N HIS A 112 12.05 1.58 -2.31
CA HIS A 112 11.58 2.56 -3.29
C HIS A 112 12.42 3.83 -3.13
N THR A 113 13.21 4.20 -4.14
CA THR A 113 13.96 5.46 -4.09
C THR A 113 13.02 6.63 -4.34
N TRP A 114 12.41 6.70 -5.52
CA TRP A 114 11.35 7.66 -5.86
C TRP A 114 10.55 7.02 -6.99
N PHE A 115 9.56 6.21 -6.61
CA PHE A 115 8.80 5.43 -7.58
C PHE A 115 7.40 5.98 -7.77
N THR A 116 7.02 6.23 -9.01
CA THR A 116 5.69 6.71 -9.37
C THR A 116 4.97 5.62 -10.17
N PRO A 117 4.01 4.89 -9.58
CA PRO A 117 3.25 3.88 -10.31
C PRO A 117 2.43 4.51 -11.44
N LEU A 118 2.26 3.77 -12.55
CA LEU A 118 1.41 4.17 -13.67
C LEU A 118 -0.10 3.98 -13.39
N SER A 119 -0.46 3.24 -12.35
CA SER A 119 -1.85 3.00 -11.94
C SER A 119 -1.93 2.82 -10.42
N HIS A 120 -2.82 3.56 -9.75
CA HIS A 120 -2.94 3.53 -8.28
C HIS A 120 -4.35 3.14 -7.86
N ILE A 121 -4.44 2.16 -6.95
CA ILE A 121 -5.60 1.99 -6.08
C ILE A 121 -5.12 2.20 -4.66
N SER A 122 -5.61 3.25 -3.99
CA SER A 122 -5.57 3.33 -2.54
C SER A 122 -6.86 2.74 -1.98
N PHE A 123 -6.76 1.70 -1.16
CA PHE A 123 -7.91 1.16 -0.43
C PHE A 123 -8.05 1.91 0.90
N SER A 124 -8.89 2.96 0.94
CA SER A 124 -9.27 3.64 2.19
C SER A 124 -10.78 3.68 2.40
N ARG A 125 -11.21 3.49 3.66
CA ARG A 125 -12.59 3.78 4.08
C ARG A 125 -12.83 5.28 4.30
N LYS A 126 -11.76 6.10 4.40
CA LYS A 126 -11.82 7.55 4.59
C LYS A 126 -10.99 8.22 3.50
N ALA A 127 -11.63 8.64 2.41
CA ALA A 127 -10.99 9.54 1.48
C ALA A 127 -10.74 10.90 2.16
N PRO A 128 -9.58 11.54 1.99
CA PRO A 128 -9.36 12.91 2.46
C PRO A 128 -10.39 13.86 1.81
N PRO A 129 -10.99 14.79 2.57
CA PRO A 129 -12.09 15.63 2.09
C PRO A 129 -11.73 16.60 0.95
N HIS A 130 -10.44 16.86 0.73
CA HIS A 130 -9.92 17.80 -0.27
C HIS A 130 -9.47 17.15 -1.59
N ILE A 131 -9.50 15.82 -1.70
CA ILE A 131 -9.20 15.14 -2.98
C ILE A 131 -10.50 14.69 -3.63
N SER A 132 -10.91 15.43 -4.66
CA SER A 132 -12.05 15.07 -5.53
C SER A 132 -11.63 13.93 -6.46
N TRP A 133 -11.94 12.69 -6.11
CA TRP A 133 -11.69 11.48 -6.91
C TRP A 133 -12.66 11.30 -8.08
N HIS A 134 -13.06 12.39 -8.72
CA HIS A 134 -13.86 12.39 -9.91
C HIS A 134 -12.90 12.46 -11.09
N HIS A 135 -12.49 11.31 -11.61
CA HIS A 135 -12.32 11.01 -13.04
C HIS A 135 -11.48 9.72 -13.16
N HIS A 136 -12.20 8.66 -13.55
CA HIS A 136 -11.74 7.49 -14.29
C HIS A 136 -10.53 6.69 -13.74
N HIS A 137 -10.92 5.52 -13.21
CA HIS A 137 -10.17 4.28 -13.08
C HIS A 137 -9.34 4.13 -11.79
N TYR A 138 -9.99 3.46 -10.84
CA TYR A 138 -9.41 2.65 -9.76
C TYR A 138 -9.20 3.29 -8.38
N ILE A 139 -10.27 3.83 -7.77
CA ILE A 139 -10.37 3.93 -6.30
C ILE A 139 -11.76 3.41 -5.87
N TYR A 140 -11.82 2.15 -5.42
CA TYR A 140 -13.04 1.61 -4.83
C TYR A 140 -13.09 1.95 -3.34
N GLY A 141 -13.61 3.13 -3.02
CA GLY A 141 -14.25 3.39 -1.74
C GLY A 141 -15.73 3.00 -1.86
N LEU A 142 -16.19 2.00 -1.09
CA LEU A 142 -17.60 1.62 -1.07
C LEU A 142 -18.47 2.83 -0.66
N LYS A 143 -19.08 3.52 -1.62
CA LYS A 143 -20.28 4.33 -1.39
C LYS A 143 -21.46 3.39 -1.27
N GLN A 144 -21.86 3.07 -0.04
CA GLN A 144 -23.28 2.97 0.30
C GLN A 144 -23.50 3.79 1.56
N HIS A 145 -23.91 5.05 1.37
CA HIS A 145 -24.65 5.79 2.37
C HIS A 145 -25.96 5.04 2.63
N ARG A 146 -25.98 4.15 3.63
CA ARG A 146 -27.22 3.93 4.36
C ARG A 146 -27.33 5.10 5.32
N GLN A 147 -28.21 6.04 5.03
CA GLN A 147 -28.63 7.07 5.98
C GLN A 147 -29.06 6.35 7.27
N LEU A 148 -28.20 6.34 8.28
CA LEU A 148 -28.62 6.04 9.64
C LEU A 148 -29.20 7.33 10.18
N ASN A 149 -30.53 7.44 10.09
CA ASN A 149 -31.28 8.47 10.80
C ASN A 149 -31.06 8.24 12.30
N TYR A 150 -30.20 9.06 12.91
CA TYR A 150 -30.13 9.21 14.36
C TYR A 150 -31.38 9.97 14.81
N ASN A 151 -32.51 9.27 14.95
CA ASN A 151 -33.73 9.76 15.61
C ASN A 151 -34.72 8.62 15.92
N GLU A 152 -34.24 7.48 16.42
CA GLU A 152 -35.11 6.45 17.02
C GLU A 152 -34.63 6.19 18.45
N PRO A 153 -35.51 6.26 19.47
CA PRO A 153 -35.12 6.02 20.85
C PRO A 153 -34.78 4.54 21.07
N PHE A 154 -33.71 4.29 21.83
CA PHE A 154 -33.26 2.95 22.21
C PHE A 154 -34.38 2.20 22.96
N GLY A 155 -35.13 1.36 22.24
CA GLY A 155 -36.07 0.40 22.80
C GLY A 155 -35.37 -0.91 23.13
N SER A 156 -35.39 -1.28 24.41
CA SER A 156 -34.87 -2.55 24.95
C SER A 156 -35.51 -3.76 24.29
N LYS A 157 -34.70 -4.68 23.74
CA LYS A 157 -35.14 -6.06 23.47
C LYS A 157 -34.03 -7.06 23.79
N TYR A 158 -33.76 -7.22 25.08
CA TYR A 158 -33.36 -8.50 25.67
C TYR A 158 -34.02 -8.58 27.05
N GLY A 159 -35.06 -9.40 27.15
CA GLY A 159 -35.84 -9.63 28.35
C GLY A 159 -36.58 -10.95 28.22
N ARG A 160 -36.15 -11.91 29.05
CA ARG A 160 -36.59 -13.30 29.25
C ARG A 160 -36.12 -14.31 28.23
#